data_AF-A0A9W9JFQ8-F1
#
_entry.id   AF-A0A9W9JFQ8-F1
#
_cell.length_a   1.000
_cell.length_b   1.000
_cell.length_c   1.000
_cell.angle_alpha   90.00
_cell.angle_beta   90.00
_cell.angle_gamma   90.00
#
_symmetry.space_group_name_H-M   'P 1'
#
loop_
_entity.id
_entity.type
_entity.pdbx_description
1 polymer ?
#
loop_
_entity_poly.entity_id
_entity_poly.type
_entity_poly.pdbx_seq_one_letter_code
_entity_poly.pdbx_strand_id
1 'polypeptide(L)'
;MDIHELLSTVREALEFSALLRQNREIPREEKLRYVDTIVKLLQLEDLKHTLIGRPGAGLSVEQRKRLTIGVELVAKPSILIFLDEPTSGLDGQAANNTVRFLRKLAEVGQAVLVTIHQPSADLFVQFDTLLLLAKGGKTVYFGDIGHHTRTVKKYFADHGLQPIFIDRRNVYETREKKSKTYHWVPFVTGLIVSKLPYLVVCSSTFFVAMFYEMLYTGIGQSIAAIYYLDPFNYLFGAFLTFTTFSVDITCERGELAVFNPAANEICGDYLSIYQQGMGRGTNLLNLGATENCEVCRYTTGQDYLKTLNLNEEYYGWRNAGLVVLWARVFYALVFLMMKLRTKATKRASA
;
A
#
# COMPACT_ATOMS: atom_id res chain seq x y z
N MET A 1 -15.89 0.58 -0.93
CA MET A 1 -16.15 0.54 -2.38
C MET A 1 -17.32 1.45 -2.65
N ASP A 2 -17.23 2.37 -3.62
CA ASP A 2 -18.28 3.34 -3.89
C ASP A 2 -19.44 2.64 -4.65
N ILE A 3 -20.55 2.38 -3.96
CA ILE A 3 -21.68 1.64 -4.52
C ILE A 3 -22.65 2.63 -5.18
N HIS A 4 -22.91 2.42 -6.47
CA HIS A 4 -23.85 3.21 -7.27
C HIS A 4 -24.68 2.27 -8.14
N GLU A 5 -25.91 2.67 -8.47
CA GLU A 5 -26.78 1.90 -9.36
C GLU A 5 -26.25 1.92 -10.80
N LEU A 6 -25.97 0.74 -11.36
CA LEU A 6 -25.22 0.57 -12.60
C LEU A 6 -25.94 1.15 -13.82
N LEU A 7 -27.28 1.05 -13.81
CA LEU A 7 -28.14 1.46 -14.91
C LEU A 7 -28.62 2.92 -14.80
N SER A 8 -28.23 3.62 -13.74
CA SER A 8 -28.54 5.04 -13.59
C SER A 8 -27.48 5.90 -14.28
N THR A 9 -27.90 7.05 -14.78
CA THR A 9 -26.99 8.10 -15.24
C THR A 9 -26.42 8.88 -14.06
N VAL A 10 -25.28 9.55 -14.28
CA VAL A 10 -24.68 10.49 -13.32
C VAL A 10 -25.70 11.50 -12.80
N ARG A 11 -26.51 12.08 -13.69
CA ARG A 11 -27.53 13.07 -13.31
C ARG A 11 -28.64 12.44 -12.49
N GLU A 12 -29.16 11.29 -12.88
CA GLU A 12 -30.21 10.59 -12.12
C GLU A 12 -29.76 10.24 -10.71
N ALA A 13 -28.53 9.77 -10.53
CA ALA A 13 -27.98 9.48 -9.20
C ALA A 13 -27.91 10.72 -8.29
N LEU A 14 -27.48 11.86 -8.85
CA LEU A 14 -27.42 13.13 -8.12
C LEU A 14 -28.81 13.68 -7.80
N GLU A 15 -29.73 13.66 -8.77
CA GLU A 15 -31.12 14.07 -8.56
C GLU A 15 -31.81 13.21 -7.50
N PHE A 16 -31.62 11.89 -7.56
CA PHE A 16 -32.18 10.95 -6.59
C PHE A 16 -31.72 11.30 -5.17
N SER A 17 -30.41 11.50 -4.96
CA SER A 17 -29.86 11.90 -3.66
C SER A 17 -30.40 13.25 -3.19
N ALA A 18 -30.44 14.26 -4.06
CA ALA A 18 -30.93 15.59 -3.74
C ALA A 18 -32.41 15.59 -3.33
N LEU A 19 -33.26 14.90 -4.09
CA LEU A 19 -34.70 14.83 -3.83
C LEU A 19 -35.01 14.10 -2.52
N LEU A 20 -34.24 13.04 -2.22
CA LEU A 20 -34.44 12.20 -1.05
C LEU A 20 -33.92 12.85 0.25
N ARG A 21 -32.72 13.44 0.21
CA ARG A 21 -31.99 13.86 1.43
C ARG A 21 -32.20 15.32 1.82
N GLN A 22 -32.53 16.20 0.88
CA GLN A 22 -32.83 17.60 1.21
C GLN A 22 -34.22 17.75 1.84
N ASN A 23 -34.40 18.77 2.69
CA ASN A 23 -35.67 19.08 3.36
C ASN A 23 -36.85 19.08 2.35
N ARG A 24 -38.00 18.52 2.77
CA ARG A 24 -39.22 18.43 1.96
C ARG A 24 -39.84 19.78 1.64
N GLU A 25 -39.57 20.81 2.45
CA GLU A 25 -40.06 22.18 2.24
C GLU A 25 -39.41 22.87 1.03
N ILE A 26 -38.22 22.44 0.64
CA ILE A 26 -37.50 23.03 -0.50
C ILE A 26 -38.19 22.57 -1.81
N PRO A 27 -38.63 23.48 -2.69
CA PRO A 27 -39.27 23.12 -3.94
C PRO A 27 -38.37 22.25 -4.82
N ARG A 28 -38.97 21.28 -5.53
CA ARG A 28 -38.25 20.35 -6.43
C ARG A 28 -37.32 21.09 -7.40
N GLU A 29 -37.79 22.19 -7.98
CA GLU A 29 -37.01 22.99 -8.94
C GLU A 29 -35.74 23.57 -8.31
N GLU A 30 -35.80 24.03 -7.05
CA GLU A 30 -34.62 24.52 -6.35
C GLU A 30 -33.61 23.41 -6.07
N LYS A 31 -34.09 22.20 -5.69
CA LYS A 31 -33.22 21.03 -5.51
C LYS A 31 -32.48 20.69 -6.81
N LEU A 32 -33.19 20.68 -7.94
CA LEU A 32 -32.61 20.38 -9.25
C LEU A 32 -31.62 21.47 -9.72
N ARG A 33 -31.91 22.76 -9.49
CA ARG A 33 -30.94 23.84 -9.77
C ARG A 33 -29.64 23.68 -8.96
N TYR A 34 -29.75 23.21 -7.71
CA TYR A 34 -28.57 22.94 -6.90
C TYR A 34 -27.77 21.75 -7.46
N VAL A 35 -28.43 20.70 -7.93
CA VAL A 35 -27.77 19.58 -8.63
C VAL A 35 -26.97 20.10 -9.84
N ASP A 36 -27.54 20.96 -10.67
CA ASP A 36 -26.82 21.52 -11.83
C ASP A 36 -25.58 22.35 -11.39
N THR A 37 -25.63 22.99 -10.23
CA THR A 37 -24.48 23.71 -9.65
C THR A 37 -23.38 22.73 -9.22
N ILE A 38 -23.74 21.63 -8.58
CA ILE A 38 -22.79 20.59 -8.13
C ILE A 38 -22.17 19.85 -9.32
N VAL A 39 -22.95 19.54 -10.37
CA VAL A 39 -22.43 18.96 -11.61
C VAL A 39 -21.33 19.84 -12.20
N LYS A 40 -21.54 21.17 -12.22
CA LYS A 40 -20.54 22.13 -12.68
C LYS A 40 -19.31 22.21 -11.80
N LEU A 41 -19.52 22.22 -10.49
CA LEU A 41 -18.42 22.28 -9.53
C LEU A 41 -17.49 21.06 -9.65
N LEU A 42 -18.06 19.88 -9.88
CA LEU A 42 -17.34 18.60 -9.99
C LEU A 42 -16.80 18.30 -11.39
N GLN A 43 -17.02 19.18 -12.37
CA GLN A 43 -16.64 18.98 -13.76
C GLN A 43 -17.23 17.69 -14.33
N LEU A 44 -18.53 17.46 -14.08
CA LEU A 44 -19.28 16.28 -14.53
C LEU A 44 -20.26 16.60 -15.68
N GLU A 45 -20.19 17.80 -16.27
CA GLU A 45 -21.11 18.27 -17.31
C GLU A 45 -21.15 17.35 -18.52
N ASP A 46 -19.98 16.90 -18.98
CA ASP A 46 -19.85 16.04 -20.16
C ASP A 46 -20.34 14.61 -19.88
N LEU A 47 -20.39 14.22 -18.60
CA LEU A 47 -20.71 12.87 -18.14
C LEU A 47 -22.12 12.75 -17.56
N LYS A 48 -22.87 13.85 -17.46
CA LYS A 48 -24.16 13.91 -16.76
C LYS A 48 -25.20 12.92 -17.32
N HIS A 49 -25.14 12.61 -18.61
CA HIS A 49 -26.05 11.67 -19.29
C HIS A 49 -25.41 10.30 -19.55
N THR A 50 -24.19 10.08 -19.06
CA THR A 50 -23.50 8.80 -19.17
C THR A 50 -23.96 7.84 -18.08
N LEU A 51 -24.12 6.56 -18.43
CA LEU A 51 -24.40 5.50 -17.48
C LEU A 51 -23.22 5.27 -16.55
N ILE A 52 -23.49 5.05 -15.26
CA ILE A 52 -22.43 4.85 -14.26
C ILE A 52 -21.66 3.55 -14.54
N GLY A 53 -22.37 2.47 -14.84
CA GLY A 53 -21.79 1.18 -15.21
C GLY A 53 -20.91 0.54 -14.13
N ARG A 54 -20.19 -0.53 -14.51
CA ARG A 54 -19.31 -1.31 -13.63
C ARG A 54 -17.87 -0.78 -13.71
N PRO A 55 -17.00 -1.04 -12.71
CA PRO A 55 -15.58 -0.77 -12.83
C PRO A 55 -15.01 -1.43 -14.10
N GLY A 56 -14.41 -0.64 -14.99
CA GLY A 56 -13.91 -1.08 -16.30
C GLY A 56 -14.90 -0.96 -17.47
N ALA A 57 -16.19 -0.73 -17.20
CA ALA A 57 -17.23 -0.54 -18.22
C ALA A 57 -18.25 0.52 -17.76
N GLY A 58 -18.00 1.79 -18.09
CA GLY A 58 -18.78 2.95 -17.64
C GLY A 58 -17.84 4.07 -17.20
N LEU A 59 -18.13 4.70 -16.06
CA LEU A 59 -17.27 5.75 -15.50
C LEU A 59 -15.91 5.20 -15.06
N SER A 60 -14.87 6.00 -15.29
CA SER A 60 -13.53 5.75 -14.74
C SER A 60 -13.54 5.81 -13.20
N VAL A 61 -12.50 5.27 -12.56
CA VAL A 61 -12.36 5.28 -11.09
C VAL A 61 -12.41 6.71 -10.55
N GLU A 62 -11.71 7.63 -11.20
CA GLU A 62 -11.71 9.06 -10.84
C GLU A 62 -13.10 9.69 -10.99
N GLN A 63 -13.77 9.47 -12.13
CA GLN A 63 -15.10 10.01 -12.39
C GLN A 63 -16.13 9.47 -11.40
N ARG A 64 -16.04 8.18 -11.07
CA ARG A 64 -16.88 7.55 -10.05
C ARG A 64 -16.65 8.17 -8.68
N LYS A 65 -15.39 8.46 -8.31
CA LYS A 65 -15.08 9.11 -7.03
C LYS A 65 -15.67 10.51 -6.94
N ARG A 66 -15.58 11.30 -8.02
CA ARG A 66 -16.24 12.61 -8.12
C ARG A 66 -17.76 12.49 -7.98
N LEU A 67 -18.37 11.49 -8.61
CA LEU A 67 -19.80 11.21 -8.46
C LEU A 67 -20.16 10.88 -7.00
N THR A 68 -19.39 10.02 -6.32
CA THR A 68 -19.61 9.69 -4.90
C THR A 68 -19.59 10.95 -4.03
N ILE A 69 -18.61 11.83 -4.25
CA ILE A 69 -18.52 13.11 -3.56
C ILE A 69 -19.74 13.99 -3.90
N GLY A 70 -20.16 14.02 -5.16
CA GLY A 70 -21.35 14.74 -5.61
C GLY A 70 -22.64 14.28 -4.95
N VAL A 71 -22.84 12.97 -4.82
CA VAL A 71 -24.02 12.37 -4.16
C VAL A 71 -24.14 12.83 -2.71
N GLU A 72 -23.01 13.02 -2.01
CA GLU A 72 -23.00 13.57 -0.65
C GLU A 72 -23.20 15.09 -0.62
N LEU A 73 -22.63 15.82 -1.59
CA LEU A 73 -22.74 17.28 -1.68
C LEU A 73 -24.16 17.75 -2.01
N VAL A 74 -24.84 17.06 -2.94
CA VAL A 74 -26.22 17.42 -3.32
C VAL A 74 -27.21 17.25 -2.18
N ALA A 75 -26.85 16.53 -1.11
CA ALA A 75 -27.65 16.47 0.11
C ALA A 75 -27.64 17.80 0.89
N LYS A 76 -26.80 18.77 0.51
CA LYS A 76 -26.63 20.09 1.14
C LYS A 76 -26.33 19.95 2.64
N PRO A 77 -25.23 19.28 3.03
CA PRO A 77 -24.87 19.10 4.44
C PRO A 77 -24.63 20.45 5.10
N SER A 78 -25.14 20.63 6.32
CA SER A 78 -25.24 21.95 6.96
C SER A 78 -23.90 22.55 7.37
N ILE A 79 -22.86 21.76 7.66
CA ILE A 79 -21.60 22.27 8.24
C ILE A 79 -20.36 21.49 7.79
N LEU A 80 -20.36 20.16 7.89
CA LEU A 80 -19.16 19.33 7.78
C LEU A 80 -19.35 18.16 6.83
N ILE A 81 -18.36 17.93 5.96
CA ILE A 81 -18.28 16.78 5.07
C ILE A 81 -17.14 15.89 5.54
N PHE A 82 -17.42 14.60 5.71
CA PHE A 82 -16.43 13.57 6.02
C PHE A 82 -16.13 12.75 4.77
N LEU A 83 -14.85 12.61 4.43
CA LEU A 83 -14.40 11.81 3.30
C LEU A 83 -13.35 10.81 3.77
N ASP A 84 -13.64 9.53 3.60
CA ASP A 84 -12.70 8.47 3.91
C ASP A 84 -11.83 8.15 2.69
N GLU A 85 -10.52 8.37 2.82
CA GLU A 85 -9.48 8.14 1.81
C GLU A 85 -9.88 8.54 0.37
N PRO A 86 -10.21 9.82 0.11
CA PRO A 86 -10.74 10.25 -1.18
C PRO A 86 -9.76 10.09 -2.34
N THR A 87 -8.47 9.94 -2.06
CA THR A 87 -7.40 9.77 -3.05
C THR A 87 -7.00 8.31 -3.30
N SER A 88 -7.62 7.35 -2.60
CA SER A 88 -7.27 5.93 -2.72
C SER A 88 -7.67 5.38 -4.10
N GLY A 89 -6.76 4.63 -4.74
CA GLY A 89 -6.97 4.07 -6.07
C GLY A 89 -6.90 5.07 -7.23
N LEU A 90 -6.47 6.31 -6.98
CA LEU A 90 -6.22 7.33 -7.99
C LEU A 90 -4.73 7.46 -8.27
N ASP A 91 -4.39 7.82 -9.51
CA ASP A 91 -3.03 8.26 -9.83
C ASP A 91 -2.73 9.64 -9.20
N GLY A 92 -1.46 10.07 -9.23
CA GLY A 92 -1.04 11.33 -8.60
C GLY A 92 -1.74 12.57 -9.17
N GLN A 93 -2.13 12.56 -10.46
CA GLN A 93 -2.77 13.71 -11.10
C GLN A 93 -4.25 13.78 -10.75
N ALA A 94 -4.96 12.66 -10.83
CA ALA A 94 -6.36 12.51 -10.42
C ALA A 94 -6.54 12.81 -8.92
N ALA A 95 -5.61 12.35 -8.07
CA ALA A 95 -5.60 12.69 -6.65
C ALA A 95 -5.43 14.20 -6.42
N ASN A 96 -4.51 14.86 -7.14
CA ASN A 96 -4.30 16.30 -7.05
C ASN A 96 -5.53 17.11 -7.50
N ASN A 97 -6.16 16.71 -8.60
CA ASN A 97 -7.41 17.32 -9.07
C ASN A 97 -8.53 17.18 -8.03
N THR A 98 -8.66 16.00 -7.42
CA THR A 98 -9.65 15.74 -6.36
C THR A 98 -9.40 16.62 -5.15
N VAL A 99 -8.16 16.75 -4.67
CA VAL A 99 -7.84 17.60 -3.52
C VAL A 99 -8.02 19.09 -3.84
N ARG A 100 -7.70 19.57 -5.04
CA ARG A 100 -8.00 20.95 -5.47
C ARG A 100 -9.50 21.23 -5.47
N PHE A 101 -10.31 20.26 -5.83
CA PHE A 101 -11.76 20.39 -5.75
C PHE A 101 -12.22 20.53 -4.29
N LEU A 102 -11.71 19.68 -3.39
CA LEU A 102 -12.00 19.79 -1.95
C LEU A 102 -11.54 21.13 -1.36
N ARG A 103 -10.41 21.66 -1.85
CA ARG A 103 -9.92 23.00 -1.49
C ARG A 103 -10.91 24.10 -1.88
N LYS A 104 -11.43 24.06 -3.11
CA LYS A 104 -12.44 25.03 -3.57
C LYS A 104 -13.71 24.96 -2.72
N LEU A 105 -14.15 23.77 -2.32
CA LEU A 105 -15.28 23.61 -1.40
C LEU A 105 -15.01 24.28 -0.05
N ALA A 106 -13.82 24.08 0.50
CA ALA A 106 -13.41 24.70 1.76
C ALA A 106 -13.38 26.23 1.67
N GLU A 107 -12.93 26.78 0.54
CA GLU A 107 -12.91 28.23 0.27
C GLU A 107 -14.32 28.85 0.21
N VAL A 108 -15.35 28.08 -0.16
CA VAL A 108 -16.76 28.53 -0.11
C VAL A 108 -17.32 28.50 1.33
N GLY A 109 -16.55 28.03 2.31
CA GLY A 109 -16.93 28.00 3.72
C GLY A 109 -17.47 26.65 4.20
N GLN A 110 -17.36 25.59 3.39
CA GLN A 110 -17.71 24.24 3.81
C GLN A 110 -16.57 23.62 4.62
N ALA A 111 -16.84 23.13 5.84
CA ALA A 111 -15.82 22.37 6.56
C ALA A 111 -15.67 20.97 5.91
N VAL A 112 -14.43 20.56 5.64
CA VAL A 112 -14.10 19.27 5.01
C VAL A 112 -13.09 18.53 5.90
N LEU A 113 -13.46 17.35 6.40
CA LEU A 113 -12.56 16.44 7.11
C LEU A 113 -12.26 15.24 6.23
N VAL A 114 -10.97 14.97 6.03
CA VAL A 114 -10.50 13.84 5.23
C VAL A 114 -9.54 12.95 6.00
N THR A 115 -9.60 11.65 5.75
CA THR A 115 -8.53 10.71 6.13
C THR A 115 -7.66 10.43 4.89
N ILE A 116 -6.33 10.39 5.06
CA ILE A 116 -5.41 10.07 3.97
C ILE A 116 -4.31 9.15 4.50
N HIS A 117 -4.18 7.97 3.91
CA HIS A 117 -3.21 6.97 4.34
C HIS A 117 -1.76 7.36 3.99
N GLN A 118 -1.50 7.89 2.80
CA GLN A 118 -0.16 8.25 2.32
C GLN A 118 -0.21 9.45 1.34
N PRO A 119 -0.27 10.70 1.83
CA PRO A 119 -0.28 11.87 0.95
C PRO A 119 1.09 12.08 0.30
N SER A 120 1.11 12.46 -0.98
CA SER A 120 2.32 13.01 -1.59
C SER A 120 2.65 14.37 -0.95
N ALA A 121 3.91 14.80 -1.03
CA ALA A 121 4.32 16.10 -0.48
C ALA A 121 3.51 17.26 -1.07
N ASP A 122 3.22 17.21 -2.37
CA ASP A 122 2.45 18.25 -3.07
C ASP A 122 0.99 18.29 -2.61
N LEU A 123 0.39 17.13 -2.34
CA LEU A 123 -0.97 17.04 -1.79
C LEU A 123 -1.02 17.55 -0.35
N PHE A 124 0.00 17.20 0.45
CA PHE A 124 0.04 17.54 1.86
C PHE A 124 0.01 19.06 2.12
N VAL A 125 0.59 19.86 1.22
CA VAL A 125 0.61 21.33 1.33
C VAL A 125 -0.76 21.99 1.08
N GLN A 126 -1.73 21.26 0.51
CA GLN A 126 -3.07 21.78 0.22
C GLN A 126 -4.00 21.82 1.44
N PHE A 127 -3.62 21.15 2.54
CA PHE A 127 -4.43 21.06 3.75
C PHE A 127 -4.07 22.17 4.75
N ASP A 128 -5.08 22.66 5.47
CA ASP A 128 -4.90 23.71 6.48
C ASP A 128 -4.49 23.12 7.84
N THR A 129 -5.23 22.12 8.32
CA THR A 129 -5.04 21.54 9.66
C THR A 129 -4.74 20.06 9.58
N LEU A 130 -3.78 19.59 10.38
CA LEU A 130 -3.43 18.17 10.51
C LEU A 130 -3.86 17.65 11.89
N LEU A 131 -4.58 16.53 11.87
CA LEU A 131 -4.76 15.65 13.02
C LEU A 131 -3.97 14.36 12.77
N LEU A 132 -2.91 14.14 13.55
CA LEU A 132 -2.10 12.92 13.49
C LEU A 132 -2.38 12.04 14.70
N LEU A 133 -2.78 10.80 14.44
CA LEU A 133 -3.09 9.79 15.45
C LEU A 133 -2.04 8.67 15.46
N ALA A 134 -1.65 8.22 16.65
CA ALA A 134 -0.85 7.01 16.87
C ALA A 134 -1.74 5.80 17.19
N LYS A 135 -1.12 4.61 17.20
CA LYS A 135 -1.78 3.36 17.57
C LYS A 135 -2.49 3.50 18.93
N GLY A 136 -3.74 3.04 18.98
CA GLY A 136 -4.60 3.19 20.14
C GLY A 136 -5.34 4.53 20.23
N GLY A 137 -5.44 5.28 19.12
CA GLY A 137 -6.25 6.51 19.03
C GLY A 137 -5.65 7.72 19.74
N LYS A 138 -4.36 7.68 20.10
CA LYS A 138 -3.70 8.78 20.81
C LYS A 138 -3.30 9.88 19.83
N THR A 139 -3.72 11.11 20.08
CA THR A 139 -3.32 12.27 19.29
C THR A 139 -1.84 12.59 19.51
N VAL A 140 -1.06 12.55 18.43
CA VAL A 140 0.36 12.94 18.41
C VAL A 140 0.53 14.40 18.07
N TYR A 141 -0.30 14.90 17.16
CA TYR A 141 -0.31 16.29 16.73
C TYR A 141 -1.72 16.69 16.32
N PHE A 142 -2.13 17.89 16.73
CA PHE A 142 -3.33 18.53 16.23
C PHE A 142 -3.06 20.02 16.10
N GLY A 143 -3.16 20.55 14.88
CA GLY A 143 -2.92 21.95 14.63
C GLY A 143 -2.70 22.29 13.16
N ASP A 144 -2.45 23.57 12.93
CA ASP A 144 -2.24 24.14 11.60
C ASP A 144 -0.90 23.67 11.01
N ILE A 145 -0.93 23.22 9.75
CA ILE A 145 0.25 22.75 9.03
C ILE A 145 1.27 23.89 8.86
N GLY A 146 0.78 25.12 8.77
CA GLY A 146 1.55 26.33 8.53
C GLY A 146 2.07 26.44 7.11
N HIS A 147 2.46 27.65 6.72
CA HIS A 147 2.92 27.95 5.36
C HIS A 147 4.10 27.03 4.97
N HIS A 148 3.94 26.26 3.88
CA HIS A 148 4.92 25.26 3.43
C HIS A 148 5.35 24.25 4.51
N THR A 149 4.43 23.85 5.40
CA THR A 149 4.66 22.81 6.43
C THR A 149 5.69 23.20 7.50
N ARG A 150 5.99 24.49 7.66
CA ARG A 150 7.02 24.94 8.63
C ARG A 150 6.63 24.63 10.07
N THR A 151 5.37 24.82 10.45
CA THR A 151 4.89 24.62 11.82
C THR A 151 4.97 23.16 12.23
N VAL A 152 4.47 22.27 11.38
CA VAL A 152 4.55 20.81 11.60
C VAL A 152 5.99 20.32 11.60
N LYS A 153 6.82 20.75 10.64
CA LYS A 153 8.25 20.40 10.62
C LYS A 153 8.96 20.82 11.90
N LYS A 154 8.70 22.04 12.39
CA LYS A 154 9.26 22.53 13.64
C LYS A 154 8.79 21.70 14.83
N TYR A 155 7.49 21.42 14.94
CA TYR A 155 6.94 20.57 16.01
C TYR A 155 7.64 19.21 16.08
N PHE A 156 7.79 18.52 14.95
CA PHE A 156 8.49 17.24 14.90
C PHE A 156 10.01 17.36 14.98
N ALA A 157 10.62 18.49 14.61
CA ALA A 157 12.04 18.72 14.87
C ALA A 157 12.30 18.87 16.38
N ASP A 158 11.43 19.62 17.07
CA ASP A 158 11.50 19.88 18.50
C ASP A 158 11.19 18.61 19.32
N HIS A 159 10.25 17.77 18.86
CA HIS A 159 9.77 16.59 19.60
C HIS A 159 10.20 15.22 19.04
N GLY A 160 10.70 15.14 17.80
CA GLY A 160 10.86 13.87 17.04
C GLY A 160 12.29 13.44 16.71
N LEU A 161 13.28 14.35 16.70
CA LEU A 161 14.71 14.00 16.49
C LEU A 161 15.48 13.73 17.80
N GLN A 162 14.81 13.83 18.94
CA GLN A 162 15.43 13.87 20.26
C GLN A 162 15.81 12.52 20.92
N PRO A 163 15.28 11.31 20.62
CA PRO A 163 15.57 10.16 21.49
C PRO A 163 17.04 9.68 21.42
N ILE A 164 17.68 9.66 20.25
CA ILE A 164 19.06 9.15 20.10
C ILE A 164 20.12 10.16 20.58
N PHE A 165 19.91 11.45 20.32
CA PHE A 165 20.87 12.48 20.68
C PHE A 165 20.77 12.89 22.15
N ILE A 166 19.59 12.83 22.78
CA ILE A 166 19.44 13.09 24.22
C ILE A 166 20.00 11.93 25.05
N ASP A 167 19.77 10.67 24.67
CA ASP A 167 20.36 9.52 25.37
C ASP A 167 21.90 9.57 25.35
N ARG A 168 22.50 9.87 24.18
CA ARG A 168 23.95 10.02 24.04
C ARG A 168 24.51 11.27 24.72
N ARG A 169 23.75 12.37 24.74
CA ARG A 169 24.11 13.58 25.51
C ARG A 169 24.10 13.28 27.01
N ASN A 170 23.11 12.54 27.50
CA ASN A 170 23.03 12.13 28.90
C ASN A 170 24.19 11.21 29.30
N VAL A 171 24.62 10.27 28.44
CA VAL A 171 25.84 9.47 28.65
C VAL A 171 27.09 10.35 28.70
N TYR A 172 27.21 11.32 27.79
CA TYR A 172 28.33 12.27 27.80
C TYR A 172 28.34 13.15 29.06
N GLU A 173 27.20 13.71 29.47
CA GLU A 173 27.11 14.55 30.67
C GLU A 173 27.33 13.79 31.97
N THR A 174 26.92 12.52 32.04
CA THR A 174 27.04 11.69 33.26
C THR A 174 28.41 11.02 33.42
N ARG A 175 29.07 10.61 32.33
CA ARG A 175 30.37 9.89 32.38
C ARG A 175 31.57 10.70 31.90
N GLU A 176 31.48 11.36 30.74
CA GLU A 176 32.62 11.97 30.03
C GLU A 176 32.88 13.43 30.45
N LYS A 177 31.82 14.21 30.71
CA LYS A 177 31.93 15.62 31.15
C LYS A 177 32.61 15.74 32.50
N LYS A 178 32.40 14.77 33.41
CA LYS A 178 33.09 14.68 34.70
C LYS A 178 34.55 14.26 34.57
N SER A 179 34.92 13.48 33.55
CA SER A 179 36.30 12.98 33.35
C SER A 179 37.19 13.96 32.56
N LYS A 180 36.65 15.02 31.97
CA LYS A 180 37.35 16.04 31.15
C LYS A 180 38.22 15.46 30.01
N THR A 181 37.97 14.23 29.59
CA THR A 181 38.86 13.51 28.67
C THR A 181 38.71 13.97 27.22
N TYR A 182 37.48 14.35 26.79
CA TYR A 182 37.21 14.82 25.42
C TYR A 182 36.16 15.92 25.33
N HIS A 183 36.36 16.86 24.40
CA HIS A 183 35.35 17.86 24.02
C HIS A 183 34.21 17.20 23.20
N TRP A 184 32.99 17.70 23.31
CA TRP A 184 31.80 17.12 22.67
C TRP A 184 31.93 16.97 21.14
N VAL A 185 32.58 17.94 20.50
CA VAL A 185 32.78 17.97 19.04
C VAL A 185 33.57 16.74 18.53
N PRO A 186 34.81 16.46 18.99
CA PRO A 186 35.55 15.27 18.53
C PRO A 186 34.88 13.93 18.89
N PHE A 187 34.14 13.85 19.99
CA PHE A 187 33.38 12.65 20.37
C PHE A 187 32.27 12.33 19.34
N VAL A 188 31.45 13.33 18.99
CA VAL A 188 30.37 13.16 18.00
C VAL A 188 30.95 12.89 16.61
N THR A 189 32.01 13.61 16.22
CA THR A 189 32.66 13.42 14.92
C THR A 189 33.25 12.02 14.77
N GLY A 190 33.89 11.47 15.81
CA GLY A 190 34.42 10.09 15.79
C GLY A 190 33.32 9.02 15.62
N LEU A 191 32.15 9.24 16.22
CA LEU A 191 31.00 8.33 16.10
C LEU A 191 30.35 8.36 14.71
N ILE A 192 30.37 9.51 14.03
CA ILE A 192 29.84 9.67 12.68
C ILE A 192 30.83 9.12 11.64
N VAL A 193 32.10 9.50 11.75
CA VAL A 193 33.16 9.10 10.81
C VAL A 193 33.43 7.60 10.85
N SER A 194 33.29 6.96 12.02
CA SER A 194 33.44 5.50 12.14
C SER A 194 32.32 4.70 11.47
N LYS A 195 31.11 5.28 11.33
CA LYS A 195 29.93 4.59 10.77
C LYS A 195 29.68 4.91 9.30
N LEU A 196 30.12 6.06 8.82
CA LEU A 196 29.96 6.53 7.43
C LEU A 196 30.41 5.51 6.37
N PRO A 197 31.57 4.85 6.48
CA PRO A 197 32.02 3.90 5.46
C PRO A 197 31.10 2.67 5.36
N TYR A 198 30.61 2.18 6.50
CA TYR A 198 29.71 1.03 6.54
C TYR A 198 28.33 1.39 5.97
N LEU A 199 27.81 2.56 6.33
CA LEU A 199 26.54 3.07 5.81
C LEU A 199 26.59 3.30 4.29
N VAL A 200 27.69 3.85 3.78
CA VAL A 200 27.89 4.04 2.33
C VAL A 200 27.96 2.69 1.63
N VAL A 201 28.73 1.72 2.14
CA VAL A 201 28.82 0.39 1.52
C VAL A 201 27.47 -0.33 1.55
N CYS A 202 26.78 -0.40 2.69
CA CYS A 202 25.47 -1.05 2.78
C CYS A 202 24.41 -0.35 1.91
N SER A 203 24.36 0.98 1.93
CA SER A 203 23.44 1.76 1.08
C SER A 203 23.73 1.57 -0.40
N SER A 204 25.01 1.50 -0.80
CA SER A 204 25.40 1.28 -2.20
C SER A 204 25.05 -0.13 -2.66
N THR A 205 25.26 -1.13 -1.80
CA THR A 205 24.93 -2.53 -2.12
C THR A 205 23.42 -2.71 -2.26
N PHE A 206 22.64 -2.09 -1.37
CA PHE A 206 21.18 -2.11 -1.43
C PHE A 206 20.65 -1.32 -2.64
N PHE A 207 21.21 -0.15 -2.92
CA PHE A 207 20.81 0.68 -4.07
C PHE A 207 21.12 0.01 -5.41
N VAL A 208 22.29 -0.64 -5.54
CA VAL A 208 22.64 -1.40 -6.76
C VAL A 208 21.73 -2.62 -6.91
N ALA A 209 21.45 -3.37 -5.85
CA ALA A 209 20.54 -4.51 -5.93
C ALA A 209 19.11 -4.09 -6.31
N MET A 210 18.61 -2.98 -5.76
CA MET A 210 17.24 -2.51 -5.96
C MET A 210 17.04 -1.79 -7.32
N PHE A 211 18.03 -1.04 -7.81
CA PHE A 211 17.93 -0.32 -9.08
C PHE A 211 18.44 -1.09 -10.29
N TYR A 212 19.21 -2.17 -10.12
CA TYR A 212 19.62 -3.01 -11.25
C TYR A 212 18.42 -3.74 -11.89
N GLU A 213 17.40 -4.11 -11.11
CA GLU A 213 16.12 -4.62 -11.65
C GLU A 213 15.33 -3.56 -12.43
N MET A 214 15.42 -2.29 -12.03
CA MET A 214 14.61 -1.19 -12.58
C MET A 214 15.24 -0.50 -13.80
N LEU A 215 16.58 -0.50 -13.93
CA LEU A 215 17.28 0.20 -15.02
C LEU A 215 17.49 -0.63 -16.30
N TYR A 216 17.24 -1.95 -16.28
CA TYR A 216 17.57 -2.86 -17.38
C TYR A 216 16.40 -3.76 -17.82
N THR A 217 15.19 -3.20 -17.92
CA THR A 217 14.06 -3.82 -18.62
C THR A 217 14.24 -3.67 -20.14
N GLY A 218 15.20 -4.38 -20.72
CA GLY A 218 15.45 -4.30 -22.18
C GLY A 218 16.19 -5.46 -22.83
N ILE A 219 16.80 -6.38 -22.09
CA ILE A 219 17.53 -7.50 -22.71
C ILE A 219 17.18 -8.79 -21.98
N GLY A 220 16.33 -9.59 -22.63
CA GLY A 220 15.96 -10.93 -22.19
C GLY A 220 17.14 -11.90 -22.15
N GLN A 221 16.92 -12.99 -21.41
CA GLN A 221 17.74 -14.22 -21.26
C GLN A 221 18.87 -14.24 -20.22
N SER A 222 19.39 -13.13 -19.69
CA SER A 222 20.37 -13.17 -18.57
C SER A 222 19.73 -13.10 -17.16
N ILE A 223 18.41 -12.91 -17.08
CA ILE A 223 17.67 -12.59 -15.84
C ILE A 223 17.43 -13.81 -14.94
N ALA A 224 17.33 -15.02 -15.50
CA ALA A 224 17.10 -16.23 -14.71
C ALA A 224 18.25 -16.54 -13.74
N ALA A 225 19.49 -16.20 -14.09
CA ALA A 225 20.66 -16.48 -13.24
C ALA A 225 20.70 -15.60 -11.97
N ILE A 226 20.19 -14.37 -12.04
CA ILE A 226 20.19 -13.41 -10.92
C ILE A 226 19.08 -13.71 -9.91
N TYR A 227 17.94 -14.26 -10.39
CA TYR A 227 16.89 -14.80 -9.52
C TYR A 227 17.41 -15.86 -8.54
N TYR A 228 18.40 -16.66 -8.96
CA TYR A 228 19.08 -17.67 -8.12
C TYR A 228 20.25 -17.10 -7.29
N LEU A 229 20.58 -15.82 -7.42
CA LEU A 229 21.62 -15.15 -6.63
C LEU A 229 21.03 -14.33 -5.47
N ASP A 230 19.73 -14.04 -5.48
CA ASP A 230 19.06 -13.31 -4.41
C ASP A 230 18.74 -14.23 -3.21
N PRO A 231 19.36 -14.02 -2.03
CA PRO A 231 19.07 -14.81 -0.83
C PRO A 231 17.63 -14.61 -0.32
N PHE A 232 16.95 -13.50 -0.64
CA PHE A 232 15.59 -13.26 -0.20
C PHE A 232 14.59 -14.19 -0.88
N ASN A 233 14.79 -14.51 -2.16
CA ASN A 233 14.00 -15.49 -2.89
C ASN A 233 14.00 -16.86 -2.18
N TYR A 234 15.18 -17.34 -1.76
CA TYR A 234 15.30 -18.59 -0.99
C TYR A 234 14.71 -18.48 0.41
N LEU A 235 14.84 -17.33 1.08
CA LEU A 235 14.25 -17.11 2.40
C LEU A 235 12.71 -17.16 2.34
N PHE A 236 12.09 -16.42 1.42
CA PHE A 236 10.64 -16.43 1.23
C PHE A 236 10.14 -17.79 0.74
N GLY A 237 10.87 -18.43 -0.18
CA GLY A 237 10.54 -19.78 -0.62
C GLY A 237 10.56 -20.80 0.52
N ALA A 238 11.56 -20.74 1.40
CA ALA A 238 11.62 -21.61 2.58
C ALA A 238 10.48 -21.34 3.56
N PHE A 239 10.21 -20.07 3.85
CA PHE A 239 9.12 -19.67 4.73
C PHE A 239 7.77 -20.19 4.23
N LEU A 240 7.44 -19.93 2.97
CA LEU A 240 6.18 -20.36 2.36
C LEU A 240 6.02 -21.88 2.32
N THR A 241 7.09 -22.63 2.01
CA THR A 241 7.04 -24.09 2.08
C THR A 241 6.75 -24.57 3.51
N PHE A 242 7.42 -24.04 4.53
CA PHE A 242 7.19 -24.50 5.91
C PHE A 242 5.84 -24.08 6.49
N THR A 243 5.31 -22.92 6.11
CA THR A 243 4.03 -22.43 6.65
C THR A 243 2.82 -22.99 5.93
N THR A 244 2.95 -23.30 4.63
CA THR A 244 1.79 -23.49 3.76
C THR A 244 1.70 -24.90 3.16
N PHE A 245 2.78 -25.70 3.12
CA PHE A 245 2.79 -26.96 2.37
C PHE A 245 1.78 -28.00 2.87
N SER A 246 1.57 -28.11 4.19
CA SER A 246 0.65 -29.08 4.81
C SER A 246 -0.69 -28.48 5.23
N VAL A 247 -1.07 -27.31 4.69
CA VAL A 247 -2.34 -26.65 5.01
C VAL A 247 -3.43 -27.14 4.06
N ASP A 248 -4.51 -27.69 4.61
CA ASP A 248 -5.72 -27.98 3.85
C ASP A 248 -6.51 -26.70 3.60
N ILE A 249 -6.84 -26.43 2.34
CA ILE A 249 -7.53 -25.20 1.95
C ILE A 249 -9.03 -25.46 1.92
N THR A 250 -9.77 -24.72 2.73
CA THR A 250 -11.24 -24.69 2.70
C THR A 250 -11.69 -23.33 2.18
N CYS A 251 -12.19 -23.29 0.95
CA CYS A 251 -12.64 -22.04 0.33
C CYS A 251 -13.88 -21.49 1.03
N GLU A 252 -13.92 -20.18 1.28
CA GLU A 252 -15.13 -19.49 1.72
C GLU A 252 -16.06 -19.20 0.52
N ARG A 253 -17.36 -18.95 0.74
CA ARG A 253 -18.35 -18.73 -0.35
C ARG A 253 -17.96 -17.63 -1.34
N GLY A 254 -17.16 -16.65 -0.93
CA GLY A 254 -16.65 -15.57 -1.79
C GLY A 254 -15.43 -15.95 -2.65
N GLU A 255 -14.79 -17.08 -2.37
CA GLU A 255 -13.58 -17.57 -3.07
C GLU A 255 -13.89 -18.70 -4.05
N LEU A 256 -15.14 -19.17 -4.09
CA LEU A 256 -15.61 -20.21 -4.98
C LEU A 256 -15.78 -19.66 -6.40
N ALA A 257 -15.22 -20.38 -7.38
CA ALA A 257 -15.56 -20.15 -8.77
C ALA A 257 -16.90 -20.81 -9.05
N VAL A 258 -17.90 -20.01 -9.43
CA VAL A 258 -19.24 -20.47 -9.78
C VAL A 258 -19.43 -20.40 -11.28
N PHE A 259 -19.83 -21.51 -11.90
CA PHE A 259 -20.18 -21.57 -13.33
C PHE A 259 -21.31 -22.57 -13.59
N ASN A 260 -21.92 -22.49 -14.78
CA ASN A 260 -22.96 -23.42 -15.21
C ASN A 260 -22.38 -24.39 -16.27
N PRO A 261 -22.65 -25.70 -16.17
CA PRO A 261 -22.18 -26.69 -17.13
C PRO A 261 -22.99 -26.59 -18.44
N ALA A 262 -22.58 -27.35 -19.47
CA ALA A 262 -23.35 -27.46 -20.70
C ALA A 262 -24.73 -28.11 -20.45
N ALA A 263 -25.70 -27.83 -21.32
CA ALA A 263 -27.08 -28.28 -21.14
C ALA A 263 -27.18 -29.81 -20.97
N ASN A 264 -27.81 -30.26 -19.88
CA ASN A 264 -28.01 -31.66 -19.47
C ASN A 264 -26.77 -32.43 -19.00
N GLU A 265 -25.68 -31.76 -18.63
CA GLU A 265 -24.52 -32.40 -17.98
C GLU A 265 -24.46 -32.10 -16.47
N ILE A 266 -23.91 -33.05 -15.72
CA ILE A 266 -23.66 -32.92 -14.28
C ILE A 266 -22.30 -32.24 -14.08
N CYS A 267 -22.16 -31.37 -13.07
CA CYS A 267 -20.91 -30.65 -12.77
C CYS A 267 -19.67 -31.54 -12.71
N GLY A 268 -19.80 -32.74 -12.12
CA GLY A 268 -18.71 -33.72 -12.04
C GLY A 268 -18.24 -34.23 -13.40
N ASP A 269 -19.17 -34.55 -14.31
CA ASP A 269 -18.83 -35.07 -15.64
C ASP A 269 -18.20 -33.99 -16.51
N TYR A 270 -18.74 -32.77 -16.45
CA TYR A 270 -18.22 -31.61 -17.18
C TYR A 270 -16.79 -31.24 -16.75
N LEU A 271 -16.49 -31.29 -15.44
CA LEU A 271 -15.18 -30.88 -14.91
C LEU A 271 -14.14 -32.01 -14.93
N SER A 272 -14.55 -33.26 -15.15
CA SER A 272 -13.67 -34.44 -15.09
C SER A 272 -12.45 -34.34 -16.04
N ILE A 273 -12.65 -33.85 -17.26
CA ILE A 273 -11.57 -33.66 -18.25
C ILE A 273 -10.60 -32.56 -17.81
N TYR A 274 -11.13 -31.48 -17.21
CA TYR A 274 -10.31 -30.39 -16.70
C TYR A 274 -9.47 -30.83 -15.49
N GLN A 275 -10.05 -31.62 -14.58
CA GLN A 275 -9.36 -32.19 -13.42
C GLN A 275 -8.30 -33.23 -13.79
N GLN A 276 -8.41 -33.89 -14.95
CA GLN A 276 -7.37 -34.80 -15.44
C GLN A 276 -6.16 -34.06 -16.06
N GLY A 277 -6.34 -32.81 -16.50
CA GLY A 277 -5.32 -32.00 -17.15
C GLY A 277 -4.82 -30.84 -16.28
N MET A 278 -5.07 -29.62 -16.75
CA MET A 278 -4.59 -28.38 -16.11
C MET A 278 -5.21 -28.08 -14.74
N GLY A 279 -6.35 -28.69 -14.42
CA GLY A 279 -7.15 -28.44 -13.21
C GLY A 279 -6.95 -29.46 -12.09
N ARG A 280 -5.87 -30.25 -12.12
CA ARG A 280 -5.66 -31.40 -11.20
C ARG A 280 -5.68 -31.07 -9.71
N GLY A 281 -5.44 -29.81 -9.33
CA GLY A 281 -5.49 -29.33 -7.95
C GLY A 281 -6.81 -28.67 -7.52
N THR A 282 -7.84 -28.69 -8.38
CA THR A 282 -9.15 -28.07 -8.09
C THR A 282 -10.12 -29.05 -7.43
N ASN A 283 -10.88 -28.57 -6.44
CA ASN A 283 -11.89 -29.35 -5.72
C ASN A 283 -13.30 -28.91 -6.12
N LEU A 284 -14.15 -29.83 -6.58
CA LEU A 284 -15.56 -29.57 -6.84
C LEU A 284 -16.38 -29.96 -5.61
N LEU A 285 -17.14 -29.02 -5.05
CA LEU A 285 -17.91 -29.26 -3.82
C LEU A 285 -19.28 -29.92 -4.07
N ASN A 286 -19.89 -29.66 -5.23
CA ASN A 286 -21.23 -30.10 -5.58
C ASN A 286 -21.26 -30.97 -6.86
N LEU A 287 -20.70 -32.18 -6.76
CA LEU A 287 -20.57 -33.11 -7.87
C LEU A 287 -21.87 -33.41 -8.63
N GLY A 288 -23.02 -33.45 -7.95
CA GLY A 288 -24.32 -33.84 -8.53
C GLY A 288 -25.21 -32.68 -8.99
N ALA A 289 -24.75 -31.43 -8.95
CA ALA A 289 -25.54 -30.29 -9.39
C ALA A 289 -25.55 -30.17 -10.93
N THR A 290 -26.65 -29.64 -11.47
CA THR A 290 -26.80 -29.33 -12.91
C THR A 290 -26.72 -27.81 -13.18
N GLU A 291 -26.71 -26.99 -12.13
CA GLU A 291 -26.59 -25.53 -12.17
C GLU A 291 -25.75 -25.06 -10.96
N ASN A 292 -25.02 -23.94 -11.12
CA ASN A 292 -24.15 -23.34 -10.12
C ASN A 292 -23.09 -24.30 -9.56
N CYS A 293 -22.23 -24.85 -10.42
CA CYS A 293 -21.08 -25.65 -9.98
C CYS A 293 -20.11 -24.79 -9.16
N GLU A 294 -19.78 -25.21 -7.95
CA GLU A 294 -18.91 -24.51 -7.01
C GLU A 294 -17.55 -25.21 -6.96
N VAL A 295 -16.52 -24.54 -7.51
CA VAL A 295 -15.16 -25.07 -7.56
C VAL A 295 -14.22 -24.24 -6.70
N CYS A 296 -13.52 -24.92 -5.79
CA CYS A 296 -12.40 -24.39 -5.04
C CYS A 296 -11.11 -24.60 -5.83
N ARG A 297 -10.36 -23.52 -6.08
CA ARG A 297 -9.20 -23.52 -6.99
C ARG A 297 -8.03 -24.38 -6.50
N TYR A 298 -7.88 -24.53 -5.19
CA TYR A 298 -6.81 -25.29 -4.56
C TYR A 298 -7.38 -26.18 -3.47
N THR A 299 -6.96 -27.45 -3.45
CA THR A 299 -7.34 -28.41 -2.41
C THR A 299 -6.40 -28.33 -1.20
N THR A 300 -5.12 -28.17 -1.47
CA THR A 300 -4.03 -28.18 -0.50
C THR A 300 -3.06 -27.06 -0.80
N GLY A 301 -2.34 -26.58 0.22
CA GLY A 301 -1.32 -25.55 0.05
C GLY A 301 -0.17 -25.97 -0.87
N GLN A 302 0.08 -27.27 -1.03
CA GLN A 302 1.03 -27.78 -2.03
C GLN A 302 0.63 -27.38 -3.47
N ASP A 303 -0.66 -27.42 -3.82
CA ASP A 303 -1.11 -27.06 -5.17
C ASP A 303 -0.97 -25.58 -5.45
N TYR A 304 -1.09 -24.74 -4.41
CA TYR A 304 -0.76 -23.33 -4.49
C TYR A 304 0.75 -23.12 -4.68
N LEU A 305 1.59 -23.79 -3.90
CA LEU A 305 3.05 -23.65 -3.94
C LEU A 305 3.68 -24.09 -5.28
N LYS A 306 3.09 -25.07 -5.97
CA LYS A 306 3.52 -25.45 -7.33
C LYS A 306 3.44 -24.29 -8.33
N THR A 307 2.49 -23.36 -8.16
CA THR A 307 2.38 -22.17 -9.02
C THR A 307 3.55 -21.19 -8.85
N LEU A 308 4.23 -21.26 -7.70
CA LEU A 308 5.41 -20.47 -7.36
C LEU A 308 6.73 -21.24 -7.60
N ASN A 309 6.68 -22.34 -8.37
CA ASN A 309 7.82 -23.23 -8.63
C ASN A 309 8.40 -23.91 -7.35
N LEU A 310 7.55 -24.12 -6.33
CA LEU A 310 7.87 -24.84 -5.10
C LEU A 310 7.14 -26.18 -5.08
N ASN A 311 7.69 -27.16 -5.81
CA ASN A 311 6.97 -28.40 -6.14
C ASN A 311 6.95 -29.43 -5.00
N GLU A 312 7.99 -29.45 -4.16
CA GLU A 312 8.21 -30.47 -3.13
C GLU A 312 8.58 -29.84 -1.79
N GLU A 313 8.22 -30.51 -0.69
CA GLU A 313 8.50 -30.08 0.68
C GLU A 313 10.00 -29.90 0.94
N TYR A 314 10.81 -30.77 0.33
CA TYR A 314 12.27 -30.73 0.45
C TYR A 314 12.86 -29.39 -0.02
N TYR A 315 12.20 -28.66 -0.91
CA TYR A 315 12.69 -27.36 -1.36
C TYR A 315 12.73 -26.33 -0.23
N GLY A 316 11.88 -26.47 0.79
CA GLY A 316 11.93 -25.63 1.99
C GLY A 316 13.25 -25.80 2.74
N TRP A 317 13.62 -27.03 3.05
CA TRP A 317 14.88 -27.37 3.72
C TRP A 317 16.11 -27.02 2.89
N ARG A 318 16.08 -27.29 1.58
CA ARG A 318 17.13 -26.88 0.64
C ARG A 318 17.35 -25.37 0.68
N ASN A 319 16.27 -24.60 0.54
CA ASN A 319 16.33 -23.14 0.47
C ASN A 319 16.78 -22.54 1.82
N ALA A 320 16.28 -23.05 2.94
CA ALA A 320 16.75 -22.65 4.27
C ALA A 320 18.25 -22.92 4.48
N GLY A 321 18.73 -24.08 4.03
CA GLY A 321 20.15 -24.43 4.06
C GLY A 321 21.02 -23.46 3.26
N LEU A 322 20.57 -23.05 2.07
CA LEU A 322 21.25 -22.05 1.25
C LEU A 322 21.35 -20.68 1.93
N VAL A 323 20.27 -20.23 2.60
CA VAL A 323 20.27 -18.96 3.34
C VAL A 323 21.24 -19.01 4.53
N VAL A 324 21.29 -20.11 5.27
CA VAL A 324 22.23 -20.28 6.40
C VAL A 324 23.68 -20.30 5.91
N LEU A 325 23.96 -21.00 4.81
CA LEU A 325 25.28 -21.01 4.19
C LEU A 325 25.69 -19.61 3.76
N TRP A 326 24.80 -18.89 3.07
CA TRP A 326 25.02 -17.52 2.62
C TRP A 326 25.32 -16.58 3.79
N ALA A 327 24.51 -16.62 4.85
CA ALA A 327 24.72 -15.82 6.06
C ALA A 327 26.09 -16.10 6.69
N ARG A 328 26.48 -17.39 6.83
CA ARG A 328 27.78 -17.78 7.39
C ARG A 328 28.95 -17.28 6.54
N VAL A 329 28.86 -17.41 5.21
CA VAL A 329 29.90 -16.92 4.29
C VAL A 329 30.02 -15.40 4.38
N PHE A 330 28.90 -14.68 4.43
CA PHE A 330 28.90 -13.22 4.55
C PHE A 330 29.49 -12.75 5.88
N TYR A 331 29.09 -13.35 7.00
CA TYR A 331 29.66 -13.04 8.32
C TYR A 331 31.16 -13.38 8.40
N ALA A 332 31.59 -14.51 7.83
CA ALA A 332 33.00 -14.88 7.77
C ALA A 332 33.82 -13.89 6.94
N LEU A 333 33.27 -13.41 5.81
CA LEU A 333 33.91 -12.41 4.96
C LEU A 333 34.03 -11.06 5.67
N VAL A 334 32.97 -10.60 6.34
CA VAL A 334 33.00 -9.37 7.17
C VAL A 334 34.03 -9.50 8.29
N PHE A 335 34.06 -10.63 9.00
CA PHE A 335 35.04 -10.89 10.05
C PHE A 335 36.47 -10.91 9.50
N LEU A 336 36.70 -11.53 8.35
CA LEU A 336 37.98 -11.53 7.65
C LEU A 336 38.40 -10.11 7.28
N MET A 337 37.50 -9.29 6.72
CA MET A 337 37.76 -7.90 6.39
C MET A 337 38.11 -7.06 7.64
N MET A 338 37.41 -7.27 8.76
CA MET A 338 37.74 -6.63 10.04
C MET A 338 39.12 -7.05 10.56
N LYS A 339 39.50 -8.32 10.39
CA LYS A 339 40.81 -8.86 10.80
C LYS A 339 41.95 -8.36 9.91
N LEU A 340 41.71 -8.20 8.61
CA LEU A 340 42.67 -7.60 7.67
C LEU A 340 42.89 -6.11 7.99
N ARG A 341 41.82 -5.37 8.29
CA ARG A 341 41.89 -3.95 8.68
C ARG A 341 42.67 -3.72 9.97
N THR A 342 42.49 -4.57 10.99
CA THR A 342 43.20 -4.44 12.28
C THR A 342 44.70 -4.75 12.18
N LYS A 343 45.17 -5.53 11.19
CA LYS A 343 46.61 -5.70 10.91
C LYS A 343 47.24 -4.49 10.22
N ALA A 344 46.49 -3.81 9.34
CA ALA A 344 46.97 -2.60 8.66
C ALA A 344 47.12 -1.41 9.64
N THR A 345 46.21 -1.28 10.62
CA THR A 345 46.31 -0.20 11.63
C THR A 345 47.44 -0.43 12.64
N LYS A 346 47.87 -1.67 12.87
CA LYS A 346 49.00 -1.99 13.76
C LYS A 346 50.38 -1.82 13.12
N ARG A 347 50.48 -1.55 11.81
CA ARG A 347 51.74 -1.29 11.10
C ARG A 347 52.04 0.19 10.84
N ALA A 348 51.16 1.12 11.25
CA ALA A 348 51.28 2.55 10.96
C ALA A 348 51.96 3.39 12.07
N SER A 349 52.71 2.76 12.96
CA SER A 349 53.55 3.47 13.92
C SER A 349 54.76 2.62 14.28
N ALA A 350 55.84 2.83 13.53
CA ALA A 350 57.23 2.59 13.88
C ALA A 350 58.05 3.65 13.14
#